data_AF-A0A820ZUH7-F1
#
_entry.id   AF-A0A820ZUH7-F1
#
_cell.length_a   1.000
_cell.length_b   1.000
_cell.length_c   1.000
_cell.angle_alpha   90.00
_cell.angle_beta   90.00
_cell.angle_gamma   90.00
#
_symmetry.space_group_name_H-M   'P 1'
#
loop_
_entity.id
_entity.type
_entity.pdbx_description
1 polymer ?
#
loop_
_entity_poly.entity_id
_entity_poly.type
_entity_poly.pdbx_seq_one_letter_code
_entity_poly.pdbx_strand_id
1 'polypeptide(L)'
;SLSAKYESGGRGPGTINPYKSTAKGDSGGASYGTYQISTSRGTMNNFLEFLGNHDSDMAAKFDGEKPGTATFDTAWKTLAKEKPEKFATVQHDFIKTRFYDKTLAQVSNKYNIDLNLDNRSPVIKDVIWSTSVQHGPGGGAKVINNALKGQDIQTMTDRELIKRIYGSVV
;
A
#
# COMPACT_ATOMS: atom_id res chain seq x y z
N SER A 1 -0.06 -11.69 6.24
CA SER A 1 -1.17 -12.20 5.42
C SER A 1 -0.62 -12.85 4.15
N LEU A 2 -1.45 -13.59 3.40
CA LEU A 2 -1.09 -14.17 2.10
C LEU A 2 -0.70 -13.07 1.09
N SER A 3 -1.36 -11.90 1.16
CA SER A 3 -1.11 -10.69 0.35
C SER A 3 0.31 -10.12 0.45
N ALA A 4 0.92 -10.09 1.65
CA ALA A 4 2.27 -9.52 1.84
C ALA A 4 3.38 -10.28 1.06
N LYS A 5 3.18 -11.58 0.80
CA LYS A 5 4.16 -12.43 0.11
C LYS A 5 4.03 -12.38 -1.43
N TYR A 6 2.88 -11.99 -1.96
CA TYR A 6 2.59 -12.00 -3.42
C TYR A 6 2.51 -10.61 -4.06
N GLU A 7 2.27 -9.53 -3.30
CA GLU A 7 2.05 -8.20 -3.89
C GLU A 7 3.33 -7.39 -4.15
N SER A 8 4.45 -7.75 -3.52
CA SER A 8 5.71 -7.01 -3.62
C SER A 8 6.63 -7.48 -4.75
N GLY A 9 6.25 -8.54 -5.46
CA GLY A 9 7.12 -9.24 -6.40
C GLY A 9 8.31 -9.92 -5.70
N GLY A 10 8.15 -10.34 -4.44
CA GLY A 10 9.21 -10.99 -3.65
C GLY A 10 10.26 -10.02 -3.09
N ARG A 11 10.02 -8.71 -3.16
CA ARG A 11 10.93 -7.69 -2.62
C ARG A 11 10.86 -7.63 -1.10
N GLY A 12 12.04 -7.68 -0.48
CA GLY A 12 12.17 -7.51 0.96
C GLY A 12 12.02 -6.04 1.39
N PRO A 13 11.85 -5.78 2.69
CA PRO A 13 11.67 -4.43 3.23
C PRO A 13 12.91 -3.54 3.02
N GLY A 14 14.07 -4.12 2.71
CA GLY A 14 15.32 -3.40 2.41
C GLY A 14 15.59 -3.15 0.92
N THR A 15 14.69 -3.54 0.01
CA THR A 15 14.93 -3.39 -1.43
C THR A 15 15.01 -1.91 -1.82
N ILE A 16 15.99 -1.55 -2.65
CA ILE A 16 16.12 -0.21 -3.24
C ILE A 16 16.26 -0.40 -4.75
N ASN A 17 15.52 0.35 -5.56
CA ASN A 17 15.69 0.31 -7.02
C ASN A 17 17.10 0.78 -7.43
N PRO A 18 17.63 0.37 -8.59
CA PRO A 18 18.96 0.78 -9.04
C PRO A 18 18.99 2.21 -9.61
N TYR A 19 18.49 3.20 -8.86
CA TYR A 19 18.32 4.59 -9.29
C TYR A 19 19.64 5.34 -9.58
N LYS A 20 20.78 4.78 -9.17
CA LYS A 20 22.12 5.35 -9.40
C LYS A 20 22.74 4.92 -10.73
N SER A 21 22.32 3.78 -11.28
CA SER A 21 22.84 3.22 -12.54
C SER A 21 21.96 3.52 -13.75
N THR A 22 20.75 4.07 -13.54
CA THR A 22 19.92 4.62 -14.62
C THR A 22 20.56 5.92 -15.10
N ALA A 23 21.18 5.87 -16.27
CA ALA A 23 21.89 6.99 -16.88
C ALA A 23 21.07 8.29 -16.80
N LYS A 24 21.69 9.35 -16.27
CA LYS A 24 21.39 10.77 -16.49
C LYS A 24 19.95 11.06 -16.98
N GLY A 25 18.97 11.07 -16.07
CA GLY A 25 17.68 11.72 -16.33
C GLY A 25 16.40 10.93 -16.10
N ASP A 26 16.42 9.78 -15.41
CA ASP A 26 15.15 9.20 -14.97
C ASP A 26 14.60 10.00 -13.78
N SER A 27 13.65 10.89 -14.05
CA SER A 27 13.03 11.79 -13.05
C SER A 27 12.30 11.06 -11.90
N GLY A 28 12.18 9.73 -11.98
CA GLY A 28 11.48 8.88 -11.01
C GLY A 28 12.17 8.74 -9.64
N GLY A 29 13.48 8.98 -9.57
CA GLY A 29 14.24 8.96 -8.32
C GLY A 29 14.34 7.58 -7.64
N ALA A 30 14.75 7.59 -6.38
CA ALA A 30 14.88 6.39 -5.56
C ALA A 30 13.51 5.88 -5.08
N SER A 31 13.36 4.57 -5.00
CA SER A 31 12.19 3.85 -4.49
C SER A 31 12.63 2.74 -3.54
N TYR A 32 11.93 2.61 -2.41
CA TYR A 32 12.40 1.82 -1.27
C TYR A 32 11.36 0.81 -0.78
N GLY A 33 11.87 -0.30 -0.27
CA GLY A 33 11.12 -1.34 0.42
C GLY A 33 10.24 -2.22 -0.45
N THR A 34 9.45 -3.03 0.24
CA THR A 34 8.54 -4.04 -0.32
C THR A 34 7.58 -3.44 -1.33
N TYR A 35 7.09 -2.23 -1.06
CA TYR A 35 6.12 -1.52 -1.90
C TYR A 35 6.73 -0.46 -2.82
N GLN A 36 8.07 -0.38 -2.91
CA GLN A 36 8.78 0.59 -3.74
C GLN A 36 8.28 2.03 -3.52
N ILE A 37 8.27 2.46 -2.26
CA ILE A 37 7.88 3.80 -1.82
C ILE A 37 8.80 4.82 -2.49
N SER A 38 8.25 5.60 -3.41
CA SER A 38 9.02 6.55 -4.22
C SER A 38 9.34 7.83 -3.44
N THR A 39 10.55 8.33 -3.66
CA THR A 39 10.98 9.67 -3.24
C THR A 39 10.38 10.79 -4.08
N SER A 40 9.86 10.46 -5.26
CA SER A 40 9.13 11.42 -6.08
C SER A 40 7.74 11.72 -5.50
N ARG A 41 7.23 12.92 -5.78
CA ARG A 41 5.84 13.32 -5.47
C ARG A 41 5.45 13.20 -3.98
N GLY A 42 6.42 13.31 -3.07
CA GLY A 42 6.20 13.40 -1.62
C GLY A 42 5.78 12.12 -0.91
N THR A 43 5.72 10.96 -1.60
CA THR A 43 5.24 9.71 -0.97
C THR A 43 6.18 9.24 0.14
N MET A 44 7.50 9.35 -0.05
CA MET A 44 8.47 9.06 0.99
C MET A 44 8.33 9.98 2.22
N ASN A 45 8.06 11.28 2.02
CA ASN A 45 7.86 12.19 3.15
C ASN A 45 6.65 11.78 3.98
N ASN A 46 5.55 11.41 3.33
CA ASN A 46 4.37 10.88 4.02
C ASN A 46 4.67 9.57 4.78
N PHE A 47 5.55 8.72 4.23
CA PHE A 47 5.99 7.50 4.92
C PHE A 47 6.80 7.83 6.18
N LEU A 48 7.74 8.77 6.11
CA LEU A 48 8.54 9.18 7.27
C LEU A 48 7.70 9.85 8.35
N GLU A 49 6.72 10.67 7.97
CA GLU A 49 5.74 11.23 8.90
C GLU A 49 4.88 10.13 9.57
N PHE A 50 4.37 9.19 8.78
CA PHE A 50 3.66 8.02 9.30
C PHE A 50 4.53 7.20 10.25
N LEU A 51 5.79 6.97 9.88
CA LEU A 51 6.77 6.23 10.69
C LEU A 51 7.03 6.95 12.01
N GLY A 52 7.19 8.28 12.01
CA GLY A 52 7.37 9.07 13.23
C GLY A 52 6.22 8.92 14.22
N ASN A 53 4.98 8.84 13.72
CA ASN A 53 3.78 8.64 14.54
C ASN A 53 3.60 7.19 15.02
N HIS A 54 4.21 6.22 14.34
CA HIS A 54 4.00 4.78 14.58
C HIS A 54 5.15 4.11 15.34
N ASP A 55 6.38 4.54 15.08
CA ASP A 55 7.61 4.03 15.69
C ASP A 55 8.71 5.10 15.63
N SER A 56 8.77 5.94 16.67
CA SER A 56 9.74 7.03 16.78
C SER A 56 11.19 6.54 16.77
N ASP A 57 11.46 5.36 17.30
CA ASP A 57 12.82 4.79 17.35
C ASP A 57 13.32 4.39 15.95
N MET A 58 12.42 3.87 15.11
CA MET A 58 12.73 3.62 13.70
C MET A 58 12.83 4.93 12.91
N ALA A 59 11.94 5.89 13.16
CA ALA A 59 11.98 7.21 12.51
C ALA A 59 13.31 7.94 12.77
N ALA A 60 13.82 7.88 14.02
CA ALA A 60 15.07 8.54 14.41
C ALA A 60 16.30 8.07 13.60
N LYS A 61 16.26 6.89 12.96
CA LYS A 61 17.32 6.43 12.05
C LYS A 61 17.43 7.25 10.77
N PHE A 62 16.42 8.05 10.45
CA PHE A 62 16.36 8.91 9.27
C PHE A 62 16.47 10.40 9.62
N ASP A 63 16.76 10.76 10.88
CA ASP A 63 16.88 12.15 11.28
C ASP A 63 18.06 12.84 10.57
N GLY A 64 17.77 13.96 9.92
CA GLY A 64 18.74 14.69 9.09
C GLY A 64 19.09 14.00 7.76
N GLU A 65 18.55 12.81 7.50
CA GLU A 65 18.80 12.07 6.27
C GLU A 65 17.89 12.54 5.14
N LYS A 66 18.47 12.72 3.95
CA LYS A 66 17.72 13.09 2.75
C LYS A 66 17.38 11.85 1.92
N PRO A 67 16.10 11.57 1.61
CA PRO A 67 15.75 10.45 0.73
C PRO A 67 16.46 10.51 -0.63
N GLY A 68 16.91 9.37 -1.14
CA GLY A 68 17.67 9.28 -2.39
C GLY A 68 19.16 9.61 -2.26
N THR A 69 19.71 9.59 -1.03
CA THR A 69 21.15 9.75 -0.76
C THR A 69 21.78 8.47 -0.25
N ALA A 70 23.12 8.38 -0.30
CA ALA A 70 23.84 7.20 0.15
C ALA A 70 23.68 6.92 1.66
N THR A 71 23.58 7.97 2.47
CA THR A 71 23.40 7.88 3.93
C THR A 71 21.98 7.40 4.26
N PHE A 72 20.95 7.92 3.58
CA PHE A 72 19.58 7.41 3.67
C PHE A 72 19.45 5.95 3.21
N ASP A 73 20.09 5.57 2.09
CA ASP A 73 20.12 4.17 1.63
C ASP A 73 20.72 3.23 2.68
N THR A 74 21.75 3.70 3.37
CA THR A 74 22.43 2.95 4.42
C THR A 74 21.51 2.76 5.62
N ALA A 75 20.89 3.84 6.11
CA ALA A 75 19.92 3.79 7.19
C ALA A 75 18.77 2.82 6.88
N TRP A 76 18.22 2.89 5.66
CA TRP A 76 17.14 2.02 5.21
C TRP A 76 17.54 0.54 5.24
N LYS A 77 18.71 0.20 4.69
CA LYS A 77 19.23 -1.18 4.68
C LYS A 77 19.56 -1.68 6.09
N THR A 78 20.10 -0.82 6.94
CA THR A 78 20.38 -1.13 8.35
C THR A 78 19.10 -1.50 9.08
N LEU A 79 18.05 -0.69 8.99
CA LEU A 79 16.75 -1.02 9.58
C LEU A 79 16.16 -2.32 9.05
N ALA A 80 16.23 -2.55 7.74
CA ALA A 80 15.76 -3.78 7.13
C ALA A 80 16.54 -5.03 7.58
N LYS A 81 17.80 -4.88 8.01
CA LYS A 81 18.63 -5.96 8.55
C LYS A 81 18.37 -6.16 10.05
N GLU A 82 18.29 -5.08 10.82
CA GLU A 82 18.13 -5.12 12.27
C GLU A 82 16.71 -5.51 12.69
N LYS A 83 15.70 -5.04 11.96
CA LYS A 83 14.28 -5.20 12.29
C LYS A 83 13.46 -5.62 11.06
N PRO A 84 13.81 -6.72 10.36
CA PRO A 84 13.21 -7.08 9.07
C PRO A 84 11.68 -7.18 9.13
N GLU A 85 11.14 -7.91 10.11
CA GLU A 85 9.70 -8.11 10.24
C GLU A 85 8.97 -6.83 10.62
N LYS A 86 9.47 -6.10 11.63
CA LYS A 86 8.86 -4.84 12.08
C LYS A 86 8.90 -3.78 10.98
N PHE A 87 9.98 -3.72 10.21
CA PHE A 87 10.11 -2.77 9.11
C PHE A 87 9.25 -3.17 7.90
N ALA A 88 9.04 -4.46 7.64
CA ALA A 88 8.06 -4.92 6.66
C ALA A 88 6.62 -4.57 7.09
N THR A 89 6.28 -4.78 8.36
CA THR A 89 4.97 -4.45 8.92
C THR A 89 4.67 -2.96 8.79
N VAL A 90 5.59 -2.07 9.19
CA VAL A 90 5.32 -0.62 9.12
C VAL A 90 5.19 -0.13 7.67
N GLN A 91 5.91 -0.73 6.72
CA GLN A 91 5.71 -0.46 5.29
C GLN A 91 4.34 -0.91 4.80
N HIS A 92 3.88 -2.09 5.23
CA HIS A 92 2.55 -2.61 4.91
C HIS A 92 1.46 -1.72 5.50
N ASP A 93 1.57 -1.34 6.77
CA ASP A 93 0.59 -0.51 7.46
C ASP A 93 0.48 0.90 6.87
N PHE A 94 1.60 1.46 6.39
CA PHE A 94 1.58 2.71 5.64
C PHE A 94 0.74 2.58 4.36
N ILE A 95 0.95 1.53 3.56
CA ILE A 95 0.18 1.29 2.34
C ILE A 95 -1.29 1.01 2.67
N LYS A 96 -1.57 0.23 3.71
CA LYS A 96 -2.93 -0.02 4.20
C LYS A 96 -3.66 1.29 4.50
N THR A 97 -3.06 2.13 5.33
CA THR A 97 -3.63 3.41 5.78
C THR A 97 -3.86 4.36 4.60
N ARG A 98 -2.92 4.40 3.65
CA ARG A 98 -2.98 5.34 2.52
C ARG A 98 -3.92 4.88 1.41
N PHE A 99 -4.05 3.58 1.18
CA PHE A 99 -4.79 3.01 0.06
C PHE A 99 -6.05 2.29 0.53
N TYR A 100 -5.89 1.15 1.19
CA TYR A 100 -7.00 0.28 1.57
C TYR A 100 -8.04 0.98 2.44
N ASP A 101 -7.62 1.59 3.55
CA ASP A 101 -8.53 2.23 4.50
C ASP A 101 -9.22 3.45 3.87
N LYS A 102 -8.50 4.22 3.05
CA LYS A 102 -9.09 5.34 2.31
C LYS A 102 -10.07 4.89 1.23
N THR A 103 -9.81 3.77 0.56
CA THR A 103 -10.78 3.17 -0.38
C THR A 103 -12.06 2.80 0.36
N LEU A 104 -11.96 2.07 1.48
CA LEU A 104 -13.12 1.67 2.26
C LEU A 104 -13.92 2.86 2.79
N ALA A 105 -13.22 3.88 3.31
CA ALA A 105 -13.85 5.11 3.74
C ALA A 105 -14.63 5.79 2.60
N GLN A 106 -14.12 5.76 1.36
CA GLN A 106 -14.85 6.32 0.21
C GLN A 106 -16.01 5.43 -0.22
N VAL A 107 -15.85 4.10 -0.23
CA VAL A 107 -16.95 3.15 -0.50
C VAL A 107 -18.12 3.40 0.44
N SER A 108 -17.84 3.55 1.74
CA SER A 108 -18.84 3.86 2.75
C SER A 108 -19.38 5.29 2.62
N ASN A 109 -18.53 6.31 2.74
CA ASN A 109 -18.98 7.70 2.88
C ASN A 109 -19.51 8.33 1.58
N LYS A 110 -18.94 7.95 0.42
CA LYS A 110 -19.29 8.56 -0.86
C LYS A 110 -20.36 7.77 -1.61
N TYR A 111 -20.32 6.45 -1.52
CA TYR A 111 -21.22 5.57 -2.26
C TYR A 111 -22.30 4.91 -1.39
N ASN A 112 -22.26 5.12 -0.07
CA ASN A 112 -23.20 4.54 0.90
C ASN A 112 -23.28 3.02 0.79
N ILE A 113 -22.13 2.38 0.58
CA ILE A 113 -22.01 0.92 0.47
C ILE A 113 -21.38 0.38 1.76
N ASP A 114 -22.09 -0.51 2.43
CA ASP A 114 -21.54 -1.36 3.50
C ASP A 114 -21.24 -2.75 2.95
N LEU A 115 -19.95 -3.11 2.97
CA LEU A 115 -19.47 -4.42 2.50
C LEU A 115 -19.56 -5.50 3.59
N ASN A 116 -19.85 -5.12 4.84
CA ASN A 116 -19.94 -6.00 6.00
C ASN A 116 -18.70 -6.89 6.18
N LEU A 117 -17.50 -6.30 6.06
CA LEU A 117 -16.23 -7.03 5.93
C LEU A 117 -15.87 -7.95 7.10
N ASP A 118 -16.46 -7.73 8.27
CA ASP A 118 -16.23 -8.58 9.45
C ASP A 118 -16.92 -9.95 9.32
N ASN A 119 -17.97 -10.02 8.49
CA ASN A 119 -18.70 -11.25 8.19
C ASN A 119 -18.29 -11.87 6.84
N ARG A 120 -17.16 -11.42 6.26
CA ARG A 120 -16.67 -11.84 4.95
C ARG A 120 -15.35 -12.60 5.07
N SER A 121 -15.11 -13.49 4.11
CA SER A 121 -13.82 -14.18 3.98
C SER A 121 -12.66 -13.18 3.87
N PRO A 122 -11.47 -13.48 4.45
CA PRO A 122 -10.26 -12.67 4.26
C PRO A 122 -9.92 -12.40 2.78
N VAL A 123 -10.33 -13.30 1.88
CA VAL A 123 -10.14 -13.13 0.43
C VAL A 123 -10.79 -11.84 -0.08
N ILE A 124 -11.95 -11.44 0.45
CA ILE A 124 -12.60 -10.17 0.05
C ILE A 124 -11.71 -8.98 0.41
N LYS A 125 -11.05 -9.02 1.57
CA LYS A 125 -10.12 -7.98 2.00
C LYS A 125 -8.91 -7.91 1.06
N ASP A 126 -8.38 -9.06 0.64
CA ASP A 126 -7.28 -9.13 -0.35
C ASP A 126 -7.72 -8.60 -1.73
N VAL A 127 -8.94 -8.88 -2.20
CA VAL A 127 -9.47 -8.32 -3.47
C VAL A 127 -9.55 -6.81 -3.38
N ILE A 128 -10.16 -6.28 -2.33
CA ILE A 128 -10.31 -4.83 -2.14
C ILE A 128 -8.94 -4.17 -2.01
N TRP A 129 -7.99 -4.80 -1.32
CA TRP A 129 -6.62 -4.34 -1.24
C TRP A 129 -5.99 -4.24 -2.62
N SER A 130 -6.03 -5.31 -3.42
CA SER A 130 -5.50 -5.33 -4.77
C SER A 130 -6.08 -4.20 -5.63
N THR A 131 -7.41 -4.05 -5.62
CA THR A 131 -8.12 -2.97 -6.30
C THR A 131 -7.69 -1.57 -5.80
N SER A 132 -7.50 -1.41 -4.50
CA SER A 132 -7.07 -0.15 -3.87
C SER A 132 -5.66 0.26 -4.28
N VAL A 133 -4.72 -0.68 -4.29
CA VAL A 133 -3.33 -0.44 -4.67
C VAL A 133 -3.22 -0.16 -6.17
N GLN A 134 -3.95 -0.91 -7.00
CA GLN A 134 -3.91 -0.77 -8.46
C GLN A 134 -4.52 0.55 -8.95
N HIS A 135 -5.66 0.97 -8.38
CA HIS A 135 -6.42 2.12 -8.87
C HIS A 135 -6.34 3.35 -7.97
N GLY A 136 -5.61 3.27 -6.85
CA GLY A 136 -5.62 4.30 -5.81
C GLY A 136 -6.95 4.37 -5.05
N PRO A 137 -7.04 5.18 -3.96
CA PRO A 137 -8.22 5.20 -3.10
C PRO A 137 -9.53 5.54 -3.82
N GLY A 138 -9.52 6.60 -4.64
CA GLY A 138 -10.72 7.06 -5.35
C GLY A 138 -11.07 6.22 -6.57
N GLY A 139 -10.05 5.75 -7.31
CA GLY A 139 -10.27 4.83 -8.43
C GLY A 139 -10.80 3.49 -7.95
N GLY A 140 -10.20 2.93 -6.89
CA GLY A 140 -10.63 1.66 -6.29
C GLY A 140 -12.05 1.75 -5.75
N ALA A 141 -12.40 2.82 -5.04
CA ALA A 141 -13.77 3.03 -4.57
C ALA A 141 -14.77 3.14 -5.73
N LYS A 142 -14.39 3.81 -6.83
CA LYS A 142 -15.21 3.90 -8.05
C LYS A 142 -15.41 2.53 -8.71
N VAL A 143 -14.37 1.70 -8.79
CA VAL A 143 -14.46 0.32 -9.32
C VAL A 143 -15.43 -0.50 -8.49
N ILE A 144 -15.28 -0.49 -7.16
CA ILE A 144 -16.16 -1.22 -6.24
C ILE A 144 -17.61 -0.74 -6.38
N ASN A 145 -17.83 0.58 -6.40
CA ASN A 145 -19.17 1.13 -6.62
C ASN A 145 -19.79 0.67 -7.94
N ASN A 146 -19.03 0.74 -9.05
CA ASN A 146 -19.54 0.34 -10.35
C ASN A 146 -19.90 -1.16 -10.40
N ALA A 147 -19.11 -2.00 -9.75
CA ALA A 147 -19.34 -3.44 -9.65
C ALA A 147 -20.63 -3.80 -8.87
N LEU A 148 -20.98 -2.98 -7.87
CA LEU A 148 -22.05 -3.26 -6.91
C LEU A 148 -23.29 -2.37 -7.10
N LYS A 149 -23.28 -1.45 -8.06
CA LYS A 149 -24.37 -0.50 -8.28
C LYS A 149 -25.69 -1.24 -8.55
N GLY A 150 -26.72 -0.87 -7.78
CA GLY A 150 -28.07 -1.45 -7.90
C GLY A 150 -28.18 -2.91 -7.46
N GLN A 151 -27.17 -3.45 -6.78
CA GLN A 151 -27.22 -4.79 -6.22
C GLN A 151 -27.62 -4.77 -4.74
N ASP A 152 -28.28 -5.82 -4.29
CA ASP A 152 -28.41 -6.09 -2.87
C ASP A 152 -27.14 -6.80 -2.36
N ILE A 153 -26.29 -6.03 -1.71
CA ILE A 153 -24.96 -6.48 -1.26
C ILE A 153 -25.08 -7.42 -0.06
N GLN A 154 -26.14 -7.28 0.75
CA GLN A 154 -26.29 -8.02 2.01
C GLN A 154 -26.64 -9.49 1.77
N THR A 155 -27.33 -9.78 0.66
CA THR A 155 -27.68 -11.15 0.26
C THR A 155 -26.63 -11.82 -0.64
N MET A 156 -25.64 -11.05 -1.11
CA MET A 156 -24.62 -11.54 -2.02
C MET A 156 -23.59 -12.42 -1.33
N THR A 157 -23.21 -13.53 -1.97
CA THR A 157 -22.12 -14.40 -1.50
C THR A 157 -20.75 -13.79 -1.77
N ASP A 158 -19.73 -14.23 -1.02
CA ASP A 158 -18.35 -13.80 -1.24
C ASP A 158 -17.88 -14.09 -2.67
N ARG A 159 -18.31 -15.21 -3.25
CA ARG A 159 -17.97 -15.59 -4.62
C ARG A 159 -18.51 -14.58 -5.65
N GLU A 160 -19.74 -14.13 -5.47
CA GLU A 160 -20.36 -13.15 -6.36
C GLU A 160 -19.72 -11.77 -6.22
N LEU A 161 -19.42 -11.35 -4.98
CA LEU A 161 -18.68 -10.11 -4.72
C LEU A 161 -17.33 -10.12 -5.41
N ILE A 162 -16.53 -11.18 -5.23
CA ILE A 162 -15.23 -11.35 -5.87
C ILE A 162 -15.35 -11.26 -7.40
N LYS A 163 -16.29 -12.00 -7.99
CA LYS A 163 -16.49 -12.01 -9.45
C LYS A 163 -16.86 -10.64 -9.98
N ARG A 164 -17.71 -9.89 -9.28
CA ARG A 164 -18.14 -8.56 -9.71
C ARG A 164 -17.01 -7.54 -9.63
N ILE A 165 -16.28 -7.53 -8.52
CA ILE A 165 -15.18 -6.58 -8.32
C ILE A 165 -14.07 -6.86 -9.34
N TYR A 166 -13.57 -8.11 -9.45
CA TYR A 166 -12.54 -8.43 -10.44
C TYR A 166 -13.03 -8.32 -11.90
N GLY A 167 -14.27 -8.68 -12.18
CA GLY A 167 -14.86 -8.51 -13.52
C GLY A 167 -14.98 -7.06 -13.97
N SER A 168 -14.88 -6.09 -13.04
CA SER A 168 -14.87 -4.66 -13.32
C SER A 168 -13.47 -4.06 -13.43
N VAL A 169 -12.43 -4.88 -13.22
CA VAL A 169 -10.99 -4.49 -13.33
C VAL A 169 -10.46 -4.77 -14.75
N VAL A 170 -11.22 -5.48 -15.59
CA VAL A 170 -10.88 -5.83 -16.99
C VAL A 170 -11.60 -4.93 -17.99
#